data_AF-A0A2M8DCG7-F1
#
_entry.id   AF-A0A2M8DCG7-F1
#
_cell.length_a   1.000
_cell.length_b   1.000
_cell.length_c   1.000
_cell.angle_alpha   90.00
_cell.angle_beta   90.00
_cell.angle_gamma   90.00
#
_symmetry.space_group_name_H-M   'P 1'
#
loop_
_entity.id
_entity.type
_entity.pdbx_description
1 polymer ?
#
loop_
_entity_poly.entity_id
_entity_poly.type
_entity_poly.pdbx_seq_one_letter_code
_entity_poly.pdbx_strand_id
1 'polypeptide(L)'
;MKNYQGVIIEESLESKEVLKKIKIISTKVEPITNEHKTPWLSQWTLHTVKIPDNEAKEIAEEISKSLDRNHGGSWYADFKNDTHHYIIFRDKIFYIDRKSKEQYDEAKSYGISLGIPEYQVDFHPEVEEWER
;
A
#
# COMPACT_ATOMS: atom_id res chain seq x y z
N MET A 1 22.04 3.59 -1.27
CA MET A 1 20.77 3.08 -0.70
C MET A 1 19.87 2.64 -1.84
N LYS A 2 19.08 1.58 -1.65
CA LYS A 2 18.21 1.07 -2.72
C LYS A 2 16.85 1.77 -2.65
N ASN A 3 16.37 2.21 -3.81
CA ASN A 3 15.05 2.80 -3.95
C ASN A 3 13.97 1.78 -3.57
N TYR A 4 12.86 2.27 -3.04
CA TYR A 4 11.67 1.48 -2.77
C TYR A 4 10.86 1.28 -4.04
N GLN A 5 10.13 0.17 -4.09
CA GLN A 5 9.16 -0.14 -5.12
C GLN A 5 7.87 -0.66 -4.48
N GLY A 6 6.74 -0.29 -5.05
CA GLY A 6 5.42 -0.71 -4.57
C GLY A 6 4.33 -0.39 -5.59
N VAL A 7 3.09 -0.64 -5.20
CA VAL A 7 1.91 -0.36 -6.03
C VAL A 7 0.95 0.53 -5.25
N ILE A 8 0.47 1.59 -5.90
CA ILE A 8 -0.55 2.49 -5.34
C ILE A 8 -1.78 2.39 -6.24
N ILE A 9 -2.94 2.11 -5.65
CA ILE A 9 -4.23 2.15 -6.33
C ILE A 9 -4.72 3.60 -6.31
N GLU A 10 -4.94 4.20 -7.48
CA GLU A 10 -5.33 5.61 -7.58
C GLU A 10 -6.65 5.90 -6.86
N GLU A 11 -7.62 4.98 -6.96
CA GLU A 11 -8.94 5.09 -6.34
C GLU A 11 -8.93 4.91 -4.81
N SER A 12 -7.81 4.48 -4.22
CA SER A 12 -7.67 4.46 -2.76
C SER A 12 -7.32 5.83 -2.18
N LEU A 13 -7.01 6.83 -3.02
CA LEU A 13 -6.60 8.17 -2.61
C LEU A 13 -7.76 9.18 -2.79
N GLU A 14 -8.08 9.91 -1.71
CA GLU A 14 -8.89 11.14 -1.75
C GLU A 14 -8.18 12.24 -2.55
N SER A 15 -6.87 12.39 -2.31
CA SER A 15 -6.03 13.37 -3.00
C SER A 15 -4.94 12.66 -3.79
N LYS A 16 -4.94 12.87 -5.10
CA LYS A 16 -3.98 12.26 -6.03
C LYS A 16 -2.68 13.07 -6.17
N GLU A 17 -2.54 14.18 -5.45
CA GLU A 17 -1.39 15.08 -5.57
C GLU A 17 -0.06 14.39 -5.26
N VAL A 18 -0.06 13.40 -4.36
CA VAL A 18 1.13 12.62 -4.02
C VAL A 18 1.69 11.86 -5.22
N LEU A 19 0.83 11.43 -6.17
CA LEU A 19 1.27 10.73 -7.38
C LEU A 19 2.12 11.61 -8.31
N LYS A 20 2.00 12.94 -8.23
CA LYS A 20 2.82 13.88 -9.01
C LYS A 20 4.25 13.99 -8.47
N LYS A 21 4.47 13.61 -7.21
CA LYS A 21 5.78 13.64 -6.54
C LYS A 21 6.53 12.31 -6.67
N ILE A 22 5.83 11.25 -7.04
CA ILE A 22 6.38 9.91 -7.12
C ILE A 22 6.70 9.55 -8.57
N LYS A 23 7.82 8.84 -8.79
CA LYS A 23 8.13 8.28 -10.10
C LYS A 23 7.27 7.06 -10.37
N ILE A 24 6.30 7.20 -11.27
CA ILE A 24 5.50 6.07 -11.79
C ILE A 24 6.31 5.34 -12.87
N ILE A 25 6.49 4.03 -12.71
CA ILE A 25 7.21 3.16 -13.66
C ILE A 25 6.23 2.58 -14.68
N SER A 26 5.06 2.14 -14.22
CA SER A 26 4.02 1.54 -15.05
C SER A 26 2.64 1.80 -14.45
N THR A 27 1.63 1.78 -15.31
CA THR A 27 0.23 1.89 -14.91
C THR A 27 -0.55 0.75 -15.55
N LYS A 28 -1.35 0.06 -14.75
CA LYS A 28 -2.27 -0.99 -15.19
C LYS A 28 -3.68 -0.61 -14.74
N VAL A 29 -4.67 -0.73 -15.61
CA VAL A 29 -6.07 -0.51 -15.28
C VAL A 29 -6.79 -1.85 -15.40
N GLU A 30 -7.54 -2.23 -14.37
CA GLU A 30 -8.31 -3.47 -14.35
C GLU A 30 -9.73 -3.25 -13.81
N PRO A 31 -10.76 -3.93 -14.35
CA PRO A 31 -12.12 -3.85 -13.82
C PRO A 31 -12.17 -4.46 -12.42
N ILE A 32 -13.07 -3.95 -11.56
CA ILE A 32 -13.23 -4.56 -10.24
C ILE A 32 -13.79 -5.98 -10.33
N THR A 33 -13.31 -6.85 -9.45
CA THR A 33 -13.86 -8.19 -9.23
C THR A 33 -14.51 -8.28 -7.85
N ASN A 34 -15.29 -9.32 -7.59
CA ASN A 34 -15.88 -9.56 -6.26
C ASN A 34 -14.80 -9.72 -5.16
N GLU A 35 -13.59 -10.13 -5.53
CA GLU A 35 -12.45 -10.31 -4.63
C GLU A 35 -11.84 -8.96 -4.19
N HIS A 36 -12.01 -7.90 -4.96
CA HIS A 36 -11.50 -6.57 -4.63
C HIS A 36 -12.25 -5.91 -3.47
N LYS A 37 -13.44 -6.42 -3.10
CA LYS A 37 -14.27 -5.92 -1.99
C LYS A 37 -14.55 -4.41 -2.03
N THR A 38 -14.57 -3.82 -3.24
CA THR A 38 -14.83 -2.40 -3.47
C THR A 38 -15.98 -2.17 -4.44
N PRO A 39 -17.22 -2.60 -4.09
CA PRO A 39 -18.37 -2.62 -4.99
C PRO A 39 -18.82 -1.22 -5.48
N TRP A 40 -18.32 -0.15 -4.88
CA TRP A 40 -18.62 1.23 -5.27
C TRP A 40 -17.69 1.76 -6.40
N LEU A 41 -16.66 1.01 -6.78
CA LEU A 41 -15.76 1.35 -7.89
C LEU A 41 -16.11 0.55 -9.14
N SER A 42 -15.72 1.04 -10.31
CA SER A 42 -15.81 0.30 -11.57
C SER A 42 -14.48 -0.33 -12.00
N GLN A 43 -13.37 0.23 -11.54
CA GLN A 43 -12.02 -0.17 -11.90
C GLN A 43 -11.01 0.16 -10.80
N TRP A 44 -9.85 -0.48 -10.86
CA TRP A 44 -8.64 -0.09 -10.14
C TRP A 44 -7.57 0.36 -11.14
N THR A 45 -6.92 1.48 -10.83
CA THR A 45 -5.77 2.01 -11.55
C THR A 45 -4.52 1.81 -10.69
N LEU A 46 -3.72 0.80 -11.03
CA LEU A 46 -2.53 0.39 -10.29
C LEU A 46 -1.29 1.09 -10.85
N HIS A 47 -0.71 1.99 -10.06
CA HIS A 47 0.56 2.62 -10.37
C HIS A 47 1.71 1.89 -9.68
N THR A 48 2.58 1.24 -10.45
CA THR A 48 3.85 0.75 -9.95
C THR A 48 4.79 1.93 -9.79
N VAL A 49 5.31 2.15 -8.58
CA VAL A 49 6.09 3.34 -8.24
C VAL A 49 7.52 3.01 -7.84
N LYS A 50 8.41 3.97 -8.02
CA LYS A 50 9.77 3.95 -7.49
C LYS A 50 10.03 5.18 -6.65
N ILE A 51 10.44 4.98 -5.40
CA ILE A 51 10.62 6.07 -4.44
C ILE A 51 12.08 6.09 -3.95
N PRO A 52 12.78 7.23 -4.06
CA PRO A 52 14.09 7.40 -3.46
C PRO A 52 14.08 7.17 -1.95
N ASP A 53 15.11 6.52 -1.42
CA ASP A 53 15.17 6.16 0.00
C ASP A 53 15.13 7.38 0.93
N ASN A 54 15.73 8.49 0.52
CA ASN A 54 15.72 9.77 1.24
C ASN A 54 14.34 10.46 1.26
N GLU A 55 13.41 10.08 0.37
CA GLU A 55 12.06 10.65 0.25
C GLU A 55 10.98 9.68 0.78
N ALA A 56 11.34 8.42 0.98
CA ALA A 56 10.41 7.33 1.33
C ALA A 56 9.53 7.64 2.54
N LYS A 57 10.11 8.20 3.61
CA LYS A 57 9.36 8.58 4.81
C LYS A 57 8.34 9.69 4.54
N GLU A 58 8.74 10.75 3.85
CA GLU A 58 7.87 11.90 3.54
C GLU A 58 6.71 11.46 2.63
N ILE A 59 7.02 10.68 1.60
CA ILE A 59 6.01 10.12 0.70
C ILE A 59 5.04 9.19 1.45
N ALA A 60 5.52 8.35 2.38
CA ALA A 60 4.66 7.51 3.21
C ALA A 60 3.67 8.35 4.04
N GLU A 61 4.14 9.46 4.63
CA GLU A 61 3.32 10.38 5.41
C GLU A 61 2.27 11.10 4.54
N GLU A 62 2.63 11.49 3.32
CA GLU A 62 1.68 12.08 2.36
C GLU A 62 0.62 11.09 1.90
N ILE A 63 1.01 9.85 1.57
CA ILE A 63 0.07 8.78 1.20
C ILE A 63 -0.88 8.50 2.37
N SER A 64 -0.36 8.35 3.59
CA SER A 64 -1.16 8.09 4.79
C SER A 64 -2.26 9.13 5.02
N LYS A 65 -1.97 10.40 4.71
CA LYS A 65 -2.93 11.52 4.79
C LYS A 65 -3.87 11.64 3.59
N SER A 66 -3.56 10.95 2.50
CA SER A 66 -4.32 11.00 1.25
C SER A 66 -5.23 9.78 1.05
N LEU A 67 -5.05 8.70 1.80
CA LEU A 67 -5.92 7.52 1.74
C LEU A 67 -7.37 7.87 2.11
N ASP A 68 -8.32 7.25 1.41
CA ASP A 68 -9.75 7.52 1.55
C ASP A 68 -10.29 7.20 2.95
N ARG A 69 -11.03 8.16 3.51
CA ARG A 69 -11.71 8.07 4.82
C ARG A 69 -13.14 7.57 4.68
N ASN A 70 -13.79 7.85 3.56
CA ASN A 70 -15.25 7.73 3.42
C ASN A 70 -15.71 6.28 3.28
N HIS A 71 -14.85 5.38 2.81
CA HIS A 71 -15.17 3.97 2.60
C HIS A 71 -14.58 3.07 3.70
N GLY A 72 -14.56 3.57 4.94
CA GLY A 72 -14.20 2.79 6.13
C GLY A 72 -12.69 2.69 6.41
N GLY A 73 -11.84 3.39 5.66
CA GLY A 73 -10.39 3.39 5.90
C GLY A 73 -9.71 2.04 5.65
N SER A 74 -10.41 1.09 5.01
CA SER A 74 -9.91 -0.26 4.68
C SER A 74 -8.98 -0.26 3.46
N TRP A 75 -8.23 0.82 3.27
CA TRP A 75 -7.22 0.94 2.23
C TRP A 75 -5.84 0.98 2.86
N TYR A 76 -4.90 0.36 2.18
CA TYR A 76 -3.49 0.53 2.45
C TYR A 76 -2.74 0.72 1.13
N ALA A 77 -1.54 1.25 1.25
CA ALA A 77 -0.54 1.21 0.21
C ALA A 77 0.76 0.68 0.82
N ASP A 78 1.59 0.08 0.00
CA ASP A 78 2.87 -0.42 0.46
C ASP A 78 3.97 -0.20 -0.57
N PHE A 79 5.19 -0.07 -0.05
CA PHE A 79 6.39 -0.13 -0.87
C PHE A 79 7.57 -0.63 -0.04
N LYS A 80 8.46 -1.39 -0.70
CA LYS A 80 9.57 -2.06 -0.06
C LYS A 80 10.86 -1.91 -0.85
N ASN A 81 11.97 -1.95 -0.14
CA ASN A 81 13.29 -2.21 -0.70
C ASN A 81 13.78 -3.56 -0.15
N ASP A 82 15.06 -3.87 -0.29
CA ASP A 82 15.62 -5.16 0.15
C ASP A 82 15.59 -5.36 1.68
N THR A 83 15.58 -4.28 2.46
CA THR A 83 15.75 -4.36 3.91
C THR A 83 14.49 -3.96 4.67
N HIS A 84 13.72 -3.01 4.15
CA HIS A 84 12.55 -2.46 4.83
C HIS A 84 11.32 -2.41 3.94
N HIS A 85 10.16 -2.43 4.60
CA HIS A 85 8.85 -2.39 3.99
C HIS A 85 8.00 -1.34 4.71
N TYR A 86 7.52 -0.35 3.96
CA TYR A 86 6.52 0.58 4.43
C TYR A 86 5.13 0.01 4.15
N ILE A 87 4.32 -0.14 5.20
CA ILE A 87 2.91 -0.48 5.10
C ILE A 87 2.13 0.71 5.64
N ILE A 88 1.33 1.31 4.79
CA ILE A 88 0.75 2.64 4.99
C ILE A 88 -0.75 2.51 5.02
N PHE A 89 -1.33 2.75 6.20
CA PHE A 89 -2.75 2.89 6.39
C PHE A 89 -3.10 4.37 6.58
N ARG A 90 -4.40 4.67 6.63
CA ARG A 90 -4.87 6.00 6.97
C ARG A 90 -4.36 6.40 8.36
N ASP A 91 -3.64 7.51 8.43
CA ASP A 91 -3.08 8.12 9.64
C ASP A 91 -2.19 7.17 10.52
N LYS A 92 -1.73 6.03 9.96
CA LYS A 92 -0.84 5.06 10.62
C LYS A 92 0.13 4.43 9.61
N ILE A 93 1.42 4.38 9.95
CA ILE A 93 2.48 3.83 9.10
C ILE A 93 3.30 2.82 9.91
N PHE A 94 3.58 1.67 9.30
CA PHE A 94 4.54 0.68 9.80
C PHE A 94 5.79 0.70 8.92
N TYR A 95 6.96 0.83 9.56
CA TYR A 95 8.26 0.71 8.92
C TYR A 95 8.92 -0.57 9.41
N ILE A 96 8.85 -1.61 8.60
CA ILE A 96 9.13 -2.99 8.99
C ILE A 96 10.51 -3.40 8.49
N ASP A 97 11.36 -3.96 9.36
CA ASP A 97 12.49 -4.77 8.95
C ASP A 97 11.94 -6.05 8.31
N ARG A 98 12.28 -6.32 7.06
CA ARG A 98 11.73 -7.44 6.28
C ARG A 98 12.03 -8.82 6.88
N LYS A 99 12.95 -8.91 7.86
CA LYS A 99 13.25 -10.15 8.61
C LYS A 99 12.40 -10.31 9.88
N SER A 100 11.65 -9.28 10.27
CA SER A 100 10.86 -9.27 11.49
C SER A 100 9.44 -9.74 11.23
N LYS A 101 9.19 -11.02 11.52
CA LYS A 101 7.83 -11.58 11.48
C LYS A 101 6.89 -10.85 12.45
N GLU A 102 7.36 -10.52 13.64
CA GLU A 102 6.57 -9.83 14.68
C GLU A 102 6.03 -8.47 14.20
N GLN A 103 6.87 -7.69 13.48
CA GLN A 103 6.44 -6.41 12.92
C GLN A 103 5.41 -6.58 11.79
N TYR A 104 5.52 -7.64 10.99
CA TYR A 104 4.51 -7.99 10.00
C TYR A 104 3.19 -8.42 10.65
N ASP A 105 3.24 -9.24 11.70
CA ASP A 105 2.06 -9.69 12.43
C ASP A 105 1.30 -8.50 13.06
N GLU A 106 2.01 -7.47 13.55
CA GLU A 106 1.41 -6.23 14.05
C GLU A 106 0.68 -5.46 12.94
N ALA A 107 1.33 -5.24 11.79
CA ALA A 107 0.73 -4.53 10.67
C ALA A 107 -0.47 -5.29 10.07
N LYS A 108 -0.38 -6.62 9.96
CA LYS A 108 -1.47 -7.51 9.55
C LYS A 108 -2.66 -7.40 10.50
N SER A 109 -2.42 -7.51 11.80
CA SER A 109 -3.45 -7.40 12.83
C SER A 109 -4.17 -6.05 12.78
N TYR A 110 -3.42 -4.97 12.54
CA TYR A 110 -3.98 -3.64 12.36
C TYR A 110 -4.88 -3.58 11.12
N GLY A 111 -4.43 -4.07 9.96
CA GLY A 111 -5.24 -4.11 8.75
C GLY A 111 -6.55 -4.90 8.91
N ILE A 112 -6.49 -6.06 9.57
CA ILE A 112 -7.69 -6.87 9.90
C ILE A 112 -8.65 -6.07 10.80
N SER A 113 -8.12 -5.32 11.78
CA SER A 113 -8.95 -4.49 12.66
C SER A 113 -9.69 -3.36 11.93
N LEU A 114 -9.19 -2.94 10.77
CA LEU A 114 -9.83 -1.98 9.85
C LEU A 114 -10.84 -2.65 8.90
N GLY A 115 -11.07 -3.96 9.03
CA GLY A 115 -11.99 -4.73 8.18
C GLY A 115 -11.40 -5.17 6.84
N ILE A 116 -10.09 -5.02 6.64
CA ILE A 116 -9.43 -5.51 5.43
C ILE A 116 -9.36 -7.04 5.50
N PRO A 117 -9.77 -7.76 4.45
CA PRO A 117 -9.69 -9.22 4.44
C PRO A 117 -8.27 -9.72 4.70
N GLU A 118 -8.14 -10.77 5.52
CA GLU A 118 -6.83 -11.29 5.95
C GLU A 118 -5.88 -11.60 4.79
N TYR A 119 -6.39 -12.20 3.72
CA TYR A 119 -5.60 -12.54 2.52
C TYR A 119 -5.07 -11.29 1.78
N GLN A 120 -5.67 -10.12 1.98
CA GLN A 120 -5.17 -8.87 1.40
C GLN A 120 -4.08 -8.21 2.25
N VAL A 121 -3.88 -8.63 3.50
CA VAL A 121 -2.90 -8.05 4.44
C VAL A 121 -1.87 -9.08 4.91
N ASP A 122 -1.69 -10.14 4.14
CA ASP A 122 -0.66 -11.14 4.42
C ASP A 122 0.67 -10.74 3.78
N PHE A 123 1.38 -9.81 4.43
CA PHE A 123 2.53 -9.12 3.87
C PHE A 123 3.85 -9.91 3.92
N HIS A 124 3.86 -11.11 4.52
CA HIS A 124 5.09 -11.82 4.82
C HIS A 124 5.76 -12.33 3.52
N PRO A 125 7.08 -12.14 3.33
CA PRO A 125 7.77 -12.51 2.09
C PRO A 125 7.82 -14.02 1.80
N GLU A 126 7.43 -14.86 2.75
CA GLU A 126 7.30 -16.32 2.56
C GLU A 126 5.92 -16.73 2.02
N VAL A 127 5.00 -15.78 1.85
CA VAL A 127 3.69 -15.99 1.24
C VAL A 127 3.82 -15.70 -0.26
N GLU A 128 3.70 -16.74 -1.08
CA GLU A 128 3.94 -16.71 -2.54
C GLU A 128 2.99 -15.77 -3.32
N GLU A 129 1.94 -15.21 -2.71
CA GLU A 129 0.86 -14.49 -3.41
C GLU A 129 1.21 -13.06 -3.89
N TRP A 130 2.47 -12.64 -3.82
CA TRP A 130 2.89 -11.26 -4.14
C TRP A 130 3.64 -11.09 -5.47
N GLU A 131 3.35 -11.91 -6.48
CA GLU A 131 3.76 -11.65 -7.88
C GLU A 131 2.70 -10.84 -8.68
N ARG A 132 2.05 -9.85 -8.06
CA ARG A 132 1.12 -8.95 -8.78
C ARG A 132 1.82 -7.91 -9.66
#